data_AF-A0A2D5TFD0-F1
#
_entry.id   AF-A0A2D5TFD0-F1
#
_cell.length_a   1.000
_cell.length_b   1.000
_cell.length_c   1.000
_cell.angle_alpha   90.00
_cell.angle_beta   90.00
_cell.angle_gamma   90.00
#
_symmetry.space_group_name_H-M   'P 1'
#
loop_
_entity.id
_entity.type
_entity.pdbx_description
1 polymer ?
#
loop_
_entity_poly.entity_id
_entity_poly.type
_entity_poly.pdbx_seq_one_letter_code
_entity_poly.pdbx_strand_id
1 'polypeptide(L)'
;MTVHKPTQHDAAKLHVTGTARYTDDIPTPASCLHLAFGLSNVAHGKITSLDLKDVRASEGVIDVLTATDLPAANDVSASNHDEPLLADGTVQFVGQPIFLVVANSHLQARKAAKKGKVKIKELPAILSIDDALAANSKFEEPIIFAKGDAADAIAKAEYTLSGSLEIGGQEHFYLEGQAALSIPNEGDITVHSSTQHPSEIQHKVAEALGLPFHNIRVETRRMGGGFGGKESQGNSLACATAIIAAKHGMSAKMRYDRDDDMVITGKRHDFRIDYTVGYNGAGLIEGIQFTHFCRCGWAQDLSLPVADRAMLHTDNAYHLPTVEITSHRLKTNTVSATALRGFGGPQGILGIERVIDHIAHTMDVDASYIRTANTYANHRHKTGQITPYHMEVTDSVTDQIMIELLEKSEYSKRRELVKWFNHENLRLKKGLAISPVKFGISFTLTHLNQAGA
;
A
#
# COMPACT_ATOMS: atom_id res chain seq x y z
N MET A 1 -14.95 32.81 11.58
CA MET A 1 -14.60 31.91 10.46
C MET A 1 -13.10 31.70 10.43
N THR A 2 -12.65 30.45 10.55
CA THR A 2 -11.23 30.02 10.48
C THR A 2 -10.85 29.51 9.08
N VAL A 3 -11.82 29.42 8.16
CA VAL A 3 -11.60 29.02 6.76
C VAL A 3 -10.53 29.93 6.14
N HIS A 4 -9.49 29.32 5.54
CA HIS A 4 -8.29 29.97 4.96
C HIS A 4 -7.26 30.56 5.94
N LYS A 5 -7.39 30.36 7.26
CA LYS A 5 -6.34 30.77 8.21
C LYS A 5 -5.43 29.58 8.57
N PRO A 6 -4.11 29.78 8.73
CA PRO A 6 -3.17 28.73 9.16
C PRO A 6 -3.30 28.48 10.66
N THR A 7 -4.44 27.92 11.09
CA THR A 7 -4.65 27.56 12.49
C THR A 7 -3.83 26.33 12.87
N GLN A 8 -3.38 26.27 14.11
CA GLN A 8 -2.68 25.09 14.64
C GLN A 8 -3.62 23.88 14.64
N HIS A 9 -3.05 22.68 14.52
CA HIS A 9 -3.80 21.44 14.69
C HIS A 9 -4.44 21.38 16.09
N ASP A 10 -5.74 21.05 16.20
CA ASP A 10 -6.51 21.14 17.45
C ASP A 10 -5.88 20.37 18.62
N ALA A 11 -5.29 19.19 18.34
CA ALA A 11 -4.61 18.37 19.34
C ALA A 11 -3.10 18.66 19.52
N ALA A 12 -2.54 19.69 18.86
CA ALA A 12 -1.09 19.96 18.87
C ALA A 12 -0.51 20.09 20.29
N LYS A 13 -1.20 20.83 21.18
CA LYS A 13 -0.80 20.96 22.58
C LYS A 13 -0.72 19.60 23.28
N LEU A 14 -1.69 18.72 23.05
CA LEU A 14 -1.72 17.39 23.64
C LEU A 14 -0.57 16.52 23.14
N HIS A 15 -0.20 16.64 21.87
CA HIS A 15 0.93 15.91 21.28
C HIS A 15 2.24 16.31 21.96
N VAL A 16 2.51 17.62 22.09
CA VAL A 16 3.79 18.11 22.65
C VAL A 16 3.90 17.95 24.17
N THR A 17 2.77 17.80 24.88
CA THR A 17 2.78 17.51 26.32
C THR A 17 2.69 16.02 26.65
N GLY A 18 2.56 15.14 25.66
CA GLY A 18 2.40 13.69 25.88
C GLY A 18 1.06 13.31 26.53
N THR A 19 0.03 14.14 26.41
CA THR A 19 -1.30 13.89 27.01
C THR A 19 -2.33 13.43 25.98
N ALA A 20 -1.98 13.42 24.69
CA ALA A 20 -2.77 12.77 23.66
C ALA A 20 -2.63 11.25 23.80
N ARG A 21 -3.72 10.58 24.20
CA ARG A 21 -3.76 9.12 24.27
C ARG A 21 -3.90 8.48 22.88
N TYR A 22 -3.03 7.53 22.57
CA TYR A 22 -3.15 6.61 21.45
C TYR A 22 -3.78 5.29 21.93
N THR A 23 -3.91 4.29 21.05
CA THR A 23 -4.67 3.07 21.35
C THR A 23 -4.07 2.30 22.53
N ASP A 24 -2.73 2.16 22.57
CA ASP A 24 -2.05 1.43 23.65
C ASP A 24 -1.98 2.21 24.97
N ASP A 25 -2.23 3.53 24.95
CA ASP A 25 -2.27 4.41 26.13
C ASP A 25 -3.61 4.36 26.87
N ILE A 26 -4.61 3.66 26.33
CA ILE A 26 -5.91 3.49 26.98
C ILE A 26 -5.69 2.67 28.26
N PRO A 27 -6.07 3.19 29.45
CA PRO A 27 -5.94 2.44 30.69
C PRO A 27 -6.78 1.17 30.67
N THR A 28 -6.19 0.06 31.09
CA THR A 28 -6.85 -1.24 31.17
C THR A 28 -6.81 -1.79 32.59
N PRO A 29 -7.77 -2.66 32.98
CA PRO A 29 -7.70 -3.41 34.23
C PRO A 29 -6.41 -4.24 34.33
N ALA A 30 -6.00 -4.58 35.56
CA ALA A 30 -4.83 -5.45 35.79
C ALA A 30 -5.01 -6.87 35.22
N SER A 31 -6.25 -7.29 35.01
CA SER A 31 -6.62 -8.57 34.37
C SER A 31 -6.61 -8.52 32.83
N CYS A 32 -6.19 -7.41 32.22
CA CYS A 32 -6.15 -7.30 30.77
C CYS A 32 -5.17 -8.31 30.17
N LEU A 33 -5.66 -9.09 29.20
CA LEU A 33 -4.89 -10.11 28.51
C LEU A 33 -4.11 -9.48 27.36
N HIS A 34 -2.91 -10.00 27.11
CA HIS A 34 -2.01 -9.54 26.07
C HIS A 34 -1.75 -10.66 25.06
N LEU A 35 -1.70 -10.30 23.78
CA LEU A 35 -1.58 -11.28 22.70
C LEU A 35 -0.27 -11.14 21.90
N ALA A 36 0.20 -12.25 21.35
CA ALA A 36 1.28 -12.31 20.36
C ALA A 36 1.02 -13.45 19.37
N PHE A 37 1.30 -13.25 18.08
CA PHE A 37 1.25 -14.34 17.10
C PHE A 37 2.54 -15.15 17.11
N GLY A 38 2.41 -16.46 16.89
CA GLY A 38 3.51 -17.30 16.43
C GLY A 38 3.55 -17.32 14.91
N LEU A 39 4.67 -16.95 14.32
CA LEU A 39 4.80 -16.67 12.88
C LEU A 39 5.51 -17.80 12.12
N SER A 40 5.19 -17.96 10.84
CA SER A 40 5.94 -18.79 9.90
C SER A 40 7.33 -18.22 9.63
N ASN A 41 8.34 -19.08 9.57
CA ASN A 41 9.68 -18.76 9.06
C ASN A 41 9.90 -19.23 7.61
N VAL A 42 8.88 -19.79 6.96
CA VAL A 42 8.93 -20.37 5.61
C VAL A 42 8.01 -19.57 4.67
N ALA A 43 8.50 -19.29 3.45
CA ALA A 43 7.76 -18.54 2.44
C ALA A 43 6.57 -19.31 1.84
N HIS A 44 6.70 -20.62 1.64
CA HIS A 44 5.62 -21.46 1.15
C HIS A 44 5.80 -22.89 1.65
N GLY A 45 4.77 -23.50 2.22
CA GLY A 45 4.90 -24.86 2.73
C GLY A 45 3.66 -25.41 3.41
N LYS A 46 3.64 -26.73 3.60
CA LYS A 46 2.56 -27.41 4.35
C LYS A 46 2.97 -27.60 5.81
N ILE A 47 2.11 -27.20 6.74
CA ILE A 47 2.29 -27.47 8.16
C ILE A 47 2.06 -28.96 8.38
N THR A 48 3.10 -29.67 8.80
CA THR A 48 3.07 -31.13 9.03
C THR A 48 2.92 -31.49 10.50
N SER A 49 3.33 -30.60 11.40
CA SER A 49 3.20 -30.77 12.84
C SER A 49 3.29 -29.41 13.54
N LEU A 50 2.47 -29.24 14.57
CA LEU A 50 2.40 -28.04 15.40
C LEU A 50 2.46 -28.46 16.87
N ASP A 51 3.65 -28.36 17.49
CA ASP A 51 3.84 -28.62 18.93
C ASP A 51 3.95 -27.31 19.70
N LEU A 52 2.94 -27.06 20.53
CA LEU A 52 2.80 -25.85 21.34
C LEU A 52 2.84 -26.18 22.84
N LYS A 53 3.35 -27.35 23.25
CA LYS A 53 3.43 -27.74 24.67
C LYS A 53 4.28 -26.75 25.49
N ASP A 54 5.45 -26.37 24.97
CA ASP A 54 6.35 -25.42 25.63
C ASP A 54 5.80 -23.98 25.64
N VAL A 55 4.96 -23.65 24.66
CA VAL A 55 4.22 -22.38 24.61
C VAL A 55 3.19 -22.35 25.74
N ARG A 56 2.33 -23.37 25.82
CA ARG A 56 1.28 -23.49 26.85
C ARG A 56 1.84 -23.56 28.27
N ALA A 57 3.00 -24.18 28.45
CA ALA A 57 3.67 -24.29 29.76
C ALA A 57 4.47 -23.02 30.14
N SER A 58 4.52 -21.99 29.29
CA SER A 58 5.29 -20.78 29.58
C SER A 58 4.63 -19.93 30.66
N GLU A 59 5.47 -19.32 31.49
CA GLU A 59 5.03 -18.42 32.56
C GLU A 59 4.10 -17.32 32.05
N GLY A 60 2.95 -17.18 32.72
CA GLY A 60 1.95 -16.16 32.43
C GLY A 60 1.11 -16.40 31.19
N VAL A 61 1.31 -17.50 30.44
CA VAL A 61 0.42 -17.91 29.35
C VAL A 61 -0.89 -18.42 29.92
N ILE A 62 -2.00 -17.90 29.40
CA ILE A 62 -3.37 -18.23 29.81
C ILE A 62 -4.03 -19.15 28.79
N ASP A 63 -3.78 -18.92 27.50
CA ASP A 63 -4.40 -19.67 26.42
C ASP A 63 -3.51 -19.65 25.16
N VAL A 64 -3.70 -20.63 24.28
CA VAL A 64 -3.02 -20.70 22.97
C VAL A 64 -4.01 -21.26 21.95
N LEU A 65 -4.37 -20.44 20.96
CA LEU A 65 -5.31 -20.78 19.90
C LEU A 65 -4.58 -21.13 18.61
N THR A 66 -5.16 -22.07 17.88
CA THR A 66 -4.86 -22.42 16.49
C THR A 66 -6.09 -22.16 15.62
N ALA A 67 -5.99 -22.35 14.31
CA ALA A 67 -7.12 -22.15 13.39
C ALA A 67 -8.40 -22.92 13.79
N THR A 68 -8.26 -24.11 14.39
CA THR A 68 -9.41 -24.94 14.82
C THR A 68 -10.10 -24.43 16.09
N ASP A 69 -9.47 -23.52 16.83
CA ASP A 69 -10.00 -22.96 18.07
C ASP A 69 -10.81 -21.67 17.84
N LEU A 70 -10.90 -21.20 16.60
CA LEU A 70 -11.62 -19.99 16.22
C LEU A 70 -13.14 -20.24 16.25
N PRO A 71 -13.94 -19.29 16.78
CA PRO A 71 -15.37 -19.53 17.01
C PRO A 71 -16.21 -19.48 15.73
N ALA A 72 -15.73 -18.81 14.69
CA ALA A 72 -16.41 -18.66 13.41
C ALA A 72 -15.40 -18.67 12.25
N ALA A 73 -15.63 -17.86 11.21
CA ALA A 73 -14.80 -17.85 10.01
C ALA A 73 -13.35 -17.47 10.32
N ASN A 74 -12.41 -18.28 9.84
CA ASN A 74 -10.98 -17.97 9.85
C ASN A 74 -10.66 -17.08 8.64
N ASP A 75 -11.13 -15.82 8.67
CA ASP A 75 -10.95 -14.84 7.60
C ASP A 75 -10.82 -13.43 8.16
N VAL A 76 -9.81 -12.70 7.69
CA VAL A 76 -9.48 -11.31 8.04
C VAL A 76 -9.20 -10.44 6.82
N SER A 77 -9.40 -11.01 5.63
CA SER A 77 -9.21 -10.30 4.37
C SER A 77 -10.13 -9.08 4.27
N ALA A 78 -9.63 -8.01 3.65
CA ALA A 78 -10.47 -6.85 3.31
C ALA A 78 -11.58 -7.22 2.32
N SER A 79 -11.35 -8.26 1.52
CA SER A 79 -12.24 -8.73 0.45
C SER A 79 -11.94 -10.19 0.10
N ASN A 80 -12.70 -10.80 -0.82
CA ASN A 80 -12.48 -12.13 -1.43
C ASN A 80 -12.35 -13.34 -0.48
N HIS A 81 -12.38 -13.15 0.84
CA HIS A 81 -12.28 -14.22 1.83
C HIS A 81 -11.03 -15.09 1.65
N ASP A 82 -9.90 -14.47 1.29
CA ASP A 82 -8.67 -15.13 0.89
C ASP A 82 -7.52 -15.02 1.90
N GLU A 83 -7.74 -14.40 3.08
CA GLU A 83 -6.72 -14.24 4.14
C GLU A 83 -7.20 -14.80 5.48
N PRO A 84 -6.66 -15.94 5.96
CA PRO A 84 -7.01 -16.46 7.27
C PRO A 84 -6.31 -15.67 8.39
N LEU A 85 -6.99 -15.56 9.54
CA LEU A 85 -6.40 -15.02 10.76
C LEU A 85 -5.19 -15.85 11.20
N LEU A 86 -5.32 -17.18 11.16
CA LEU A 86 -4.27 -18.14 11.49
C LEU A 86 -4.15 -19.17 10.35
N ALA A 87 -2.94 -19.41 9.87
CA ALA A 87 -2.67 -20.38 8.81
C ALA A 87 -3.21 -21.77 9.16
N ASP A 88 -4.07 -22.31 8.29
CA ASP A 88 -4.61 -23.65 8.40
C ASP A 88 -4.00 -24.55 7.31
N GLY A 89 -3.14 -25.48 7.74
CA GLY A 89 -2.50 -26.48 6.89
C GLY A 89 -1.41 -25.98 5.93
N THR A 90 -1.45 -24.74 5.44
CA THR A 90 -0.47 -24.19 4.49
C THR A 90 -0.04 -22.78 4.87
N VAL A 91 1.26 -22.50 4.80
CA VAL A 91 1.84 -21.15 4.90
C VAL A 91 2.17 -20.60 3.53
N GLN A 92 1.97 -19.31 3.32
CA GLN A 92 2.01 -18.62 2.03
C GLN A 92 3.00 -17.45 1.99
N PHE A 93 3.54 -17.04 3.14
CA PHE A 93 4.63 -16.08 3.25
C PHE A 93 5.40 -16.22 4.58
N VAL A 94 6.64 -15.73 4.61
CA VAL A 94 7.42 -15.58 5.85
C VAL A 94 6.76 -14.51 6.71
N GLY A 95 6.41 -14.85 7.94
CA GLY A 95 5.68 -13.95 8.83
C GLY A 95 4.19 -14.25 8.97
N GLN A 96 3.65 -15.22 8.23
CA GLN A 96 2.23 -15.56 8.36
C GLN A 96 1.90 -16.08 9.77
N PRO A 97 0.89 -15.52 10.46
CA PRO A 97 0.44 -16.05 11.75
C PRO A 97 -0.02 -17.51 11.64
N ILE A 98 0.42 -18.36 12.55
CA ILE A 98 0.08 -19.81 12.62
C ILE A 98 -0.74 -20.12 13.87
N PHE A 99 -0.38 -19.51 15.00
CA PHE A 99 -1.08 -19.67 16.27
C PHE A 99 -1.05 -18.34 17.04
N LEU A 100 -1.96 -18.20 18.00
CA LEU A 100 -2.13 -17.02 18.83
C LEU A 100 -1.84 -17.37 20.29
N VAL A 101 -0.94 -16.61 20.92
CA VAL A 101 -0.62 -16.75 22.35
C VAL A 101 -1.34 -15.66 23.14
N VAL A 102 -1.96 -16.06 24.25
CA VAL A 102 -2.61 -15.17 25.20
C VAL A 102 -1.90 -15.25 26.55
N ALA A 103 -1.48 -14.13 27.11
CA ALA A 103 -0.73 -14.08 28.36
C ALA A 103 -1.09 -12.86 29.23
N ASN A 104 -0.58 -12.84 30.46
CA ASN A 104 -0.77 -11.73 31.41
C ASN A 104 0.02 -10.47 31.07
N SER A 105 0.98 -10.55 30.13
CA SER A 105 1.74 -9.39 29.67
C SER A 105 2.23 -9.54 28.23
N HIS A 106 2.43 -8.41 27.55
CA HIS A 106 2.98 -8.36 26.18
C HIS A 106 4.30 -9.13 26.06
N LEU A 107 5.20 -8.94 27.03
CA LEU A 107 6.52 -9.57 27.01
C LEU A 107 6.43 -11.10 27.18
N GLN A 108 5.53 -11.59 28.04
CA GLN A 108 5.31 -13.03 28.22
C GLN A 108 4.71 -13.65 26.96
N ALA A 109 3.70 -13.03 26.34
CA ALA A 109 3.10 -13.51 25.10
C ALA A 109 4.16 -13.66 23.99
N ARG A 110 5.00 -12.63 23.77
CA ARG A 110 6.09 -12.66 22.78
C ARG A 110 7.13 -13.73 23.06
N LYS A 111 7.59 -13.85 24.31
CA LYS A 111 8.58 -14.86 24.69
C LYS A 111 8.04 -16.27 24.51
N ALA A 112 6.77 -16.50 24.84
CA ALA A 112 6.12 -17.78 24.65
C ALA A 112 5.89 -18.11 23.17
N ALA A 113 5.49 -17.15 22.34
CA ALA A 113 5.31 -17.35 20.89
C ALA A 113 6.58 -17.89 20.20
N LYS A 114 7.77 -17.46 20.63
CA LYS A 114 9.06 -17.96 20.12
C LYS A 114 9.39 -19.41 20.48
N LYS A 115 8.65 -20.04 21.40
CA LYS A 115 8.85 -21.44 21.80
C LYS A 115 8.03 -22.43 20.98
N GLY A 116 7.17 -21.95 20.07
CA GLY A 116 6.38 -22.81 19.20
C GLY A 116 7.27 -23.65 18.30
N LYS A 117 7.03 -24.95 18.25
CA LYS A 117 7.75 -25.89 17.38
C LYS A 117 6.84 -26.24 16.20
N VAL A 118 7.01 -25.53 15.10
CA VAL A 118 6.28 -25.77 13.86
C VAL A 118 7.18 -26.53 12.88
N LYS A 119 6.72 -27.67 12.38
CA LYS A 119 7.37 -28.38 11.27
C LYS A 119 6.64 -28.09 9.98
N ILE A 120 7.32 -27.42 9.06
CA ILE A 120 6.78 -27.03 7.75
C ILE A 120 7.55 -27.81 6.69
N LYS A 121 6.83 -28.55 5.84
CA LYS A 121 7.39 -29.10 4.61
C LYS A 121 7.39 -27.99 3.56
N GLU A 122 8.55 -27.42 3.30
CA GLU A 122 8.72 -26.36 2.30
C GLU A 122 8.24 -26.82 0.92
N LEU A 123 7.62 -25.91 0.19
CA LEU A 123 7.19 -26.04 -1.19
C LEU A 123 7.90 -24.97 -2.03
N PRO A 124 8.02 -25.15 -3.36
CA PRO A 124 8.56 -24.10 -4.22
C PRO A 124 7.82 -22.78 -4.02
N ALA A 125 8.54 -21.73 -3.69
CA ALA A 125 8.00 -20.39 -3.44
C ALA A 125 8.21 -19.51 -4.68
N ILE A 126 7.17 -18.74 -5.04
CA ILE A 126 7.23 -17.74 -6.11
C ILE A 126 7.58 -16.41 -5.47
N LEU A 127 8.80 -15.88 -5.68
CA LEU A 127 9.26 -14.70 -4.93
C LEU A 127 9.44 -13.46 -5.80
N SER A 128 9.73 -13.63 -7.09
CA SER A 128 9.96 -12.53 -8.02
C SER A 128 8.82 -12.37 -9.03
N ILE A 129 8.84 -11.25 -9.76
CA ILE A 129 7.97 -10.99 -10.91
C ILE A 129 8.19 -12.08 -11.98
N ASP A 130 9.44 -12.44 -12.26
CA ASP A 130 9.77 -13.43 -13.28
C ASP A 130 9.31 -14.84 -12.90
N ASP A 131 9.43 -15.22 -11.62
CA ASP A 131 8.89 -16.50 -11.13
C ASP A 131 7.36 -16.56 -11.32
N ALA A 132 6.67 -15.45 -11.01
CA ALA A 132 5.21 -15.39 -11.13
C ALA A 132 4.75 -15.46 -12.58
N LEU A 133 5.48 -14.81 -13.50
CA LEU A 133 5.22 -14.91 -14.94
C LEU A 133 5.47 -16.32 -15.46
N ALA A 134 6.59 -16.94 -15.09
CA ALA A 134 6.93 -18.30 -15.49
C ALA A 134 5.89 -19.33 -15.00
N ALA A 135 5.33 -19.11 -13.80
CA ALA A 135 4.29 -19.95 -13.23
C ALA A 135 2.86 -19.57 -13.68
N ASN A 136 2.68 -18.49 -14.46
CA ASN A 136 1.38 -17.88 -14.75
C ASN A 136 0.53 -17.64 -13.47
N SER A 137 1.21 -17.22 -12.39
CA SER A 137 0.63 -16.97 -11.07
C SER A 137 0.12 -15.54 -10.97
N LYS A 138 -1.19 -15.36 -11.14
CA LYS A 138 -1.86 -14.06 -11.21
C LYS A 138 -3.23 -14.10 -10.53
N PHE A 139 -3.70 -12.94 -10.07
CA PHE A 139 -5.03 -12.80 -9.47
C PHE A 139 -6.14 -12.67 -10.52
N GLU A 140 -5.83 -12.09 -11.67
CA GLU A 140 -6.75 -11.92 -12.79
C GLU A 140 -6.00 -11.93 -14.12
N GLU A 141 -6.74 -12.07 -15.22
CA GLU A 141 -6.19 -11.84 -16.56
C GLU A 141 -5.73 -10.37 -16.71
N PRO A 142 -4.73 -10.09 -17.56
CA PRO A 142 -4.21 -8.73 -17.70
C PRO A 142 -5.31 -7.74 -18.11
N ILE A 143 -5.40 -6.63 -17.38
CA ILE A 143 -6.31 -5.52 -17.74
C ILE A 143 -5.57 -4.59 -18.68
N ILE A 144 -6.25 -4.19 -19.75
CA ILE A 144 -5.71 -3.32 -20.80
C ILE A 144 -6.54 -2.04 -20.88
N PHE A 145 -5.89 -0.88 -20.72
CA PHE A 145 -6.46 0.42 -21.07
C PHE A 145 -5.83 0.91 -22.37
N ALA A 146 -6.64 1.30 -23.34
CA ALA A 146 -6.16 1.73 -24.64
C ALA A 146 -6.91 2.97 -25.14
N LYS A 147 -6.17 3.86 -25.81
CA LYS A 147 -6.71 5.01 -26.55
C LYS A 147 -5.99 5.08 -27.89
N GLY A 148 -6.73 4.96 -28.98
CA GLY A 148 -6.16 4.90 -30.33
C GLY A 148 -5.39 3.62 -30.62
N ASP A 149 -4.60 3.61 -31.69
CA ASP A 149 -3.72 2.49 -32.07
C ASP A 149 -2.27 2.84 -31.76
N ALA A 150 -1.81 2.44 -30.57
CA ALA A 150 -0.46 2.74 -30.11
C ALA A 150 0.61 2.01 -30.95
N ALA A 151 0.33 0.78 -31.40
CA ALA A 151 1.28 0.00 -32.18
C ALA A 151 1.55 0.62 -33.55
N ASP A 152 0.50 1.05 -34.25
CA ASP A 152 0.61 1.76 -35.53
C ASP A 152 1.32 3.11 -35.38
N ALA A 153 0.98 3.89 -34.35
CA ALA A 153 1.62 5.17 -34.08
C ALA A 153 3.11 5.02 -33.76
N ILE A 154 3.50 4.02 -32.96
CA ILE A 154 4.92 3.73 -32.69
C ILE A 154 5.65 3.32 -33.97
N ALA A 155 5.05 2.46 -34.80
CA ALA A 155 5.67 1.99 -36.04
C ALA A 155 5.88 3.10 -37.09
N LYS A 156 5.05 4.15 -37.05
CA LYS A 156 5.12 5.31 -37.95
C LYS A 156 5.96 6.47 -37.41
N ALA A 157 6.30 6.45 -36.12
CA ALA A 157 7.06 7.52 -35.50
C ALA A 157 8.48 7.63 -36.08
N GLU A 158 9.04 8.85 -36.07
CA GLU A 158 10.39 9.12 -36.56
C GLU A 158 11.46 8.41 -35.70
N TYR A 159 11.24 8.38 -34.38
CA TYR A 159 12.13 7.76 -33.40
C TYR A 159 11.35 6.80 -32.50
N THR A 160 12.01 5.70 -32.12
CA THR A 160 11.47 4.71 -31.17
C THR A 160 12.49 4.42 -30.08
N LEU A 161 12.01 4.30 -28.84
CA LEU A 161 12.81 3.87 -27.69
C LEU A 161 12.05 2.82 -26.88
N SER A 162 12.79 1.85 -26.34
CA SER A 162 12.25 0.87 -25.39
C SER A 162 13.10 0.84 -24.12
N GLY A 163 12.49 0.44 -23.01
CA GLY A 163 13.19 0.31 -21.74
C GLY A 163 12.35 -0.38 -20.68
N SER A 164 12.94 -0.53 -19.50
CA SER A 164 12.29 -1.07 -18.31
C SER A 164 12.69 -0.27 -17.07
N LEU A 165 11.80 -0.20 -16.09
CA LEU A 165 12.02 0.41 -14.78
C LEU A 165 11.53 -0.52 -13.69
N GLU A 166 12.42 -0.87 -12.76
CA GLU A 166 12.06 -1.54 -11.50
C GLU A 166 11.89 -0.50 -10.39
N ILE A 167 10.79 -0.62 -9.65
CA ILE A 167 10.41 0.27 -8.56
C ILE A 167 10.22 -0.58 -7.31
N GLY A 168 11.11 -0.42 -6.33
CA GLY A 168 11.05 -1.16 -5.08
C GLY A 168 9.81 -0.83 -4.22
N GLY A 169 9.47 -1.76 -3.33
CA GLY A 169 8.41 -1.59 -2.34
C GLY A 169 8.80 -0.60 -1.25
N GLN A 170 7.85 -0.25 -0.39
CA GLN A 170 8.05 0.74 0.68
C GLN A 170 7.21 0.40 1.91
N GLU A 171 7.85 0.39 3.07
CA GLU A 171 7.22 0.24 4.38
C GLU A 171 6.55 1.55 4.82
N HIS A 172 5.39 1.47 5.48
CA HIS A 172 4.63 2.65 5.92
C HIS A 172 5.36 3.42 7.02
N PHE A 173 5.96 2.67 7.94
CA PHE A 173 6.71 3.20 9.08
C PHE A 173 5.94 4.25 9.90
N TYR A 174 4.63 4.08 10.04
CA TYR A 174 3.83 4.84 11.02
C TYR A 174 4.44 4.67 12.42
N LEU A 175 4.56 5.76 13.20
CA LEU A 175 5.29 5.73 14.47
C LEU A 175 4.58 4.89 15.54
N GLU A 176 3.25 5.00 15.63
CA GLU A 176 2.43 4.04 16.37
C GLU A 176 2.23 2.81 15.49
N GLY A 177 2.77 1.64 15.87
CA GLY A 177 2.52 0.38 15.18
C GLY A 177 1.03 -0.02 15.13
N GLN A 178 0.72 -1.19 14.60
CA GLN A 178 -0.63 -1.75 14.72
C GLN A 178 -0.96 -1.99 16.19
N ALA A 179 -2.16 -1.57 16.60
CA ALA A 179 -2.64 -1.73 17.97
C ALA A 179 -4.16 -1.81 18.01
N ALA A 180 -4.69 -2.71 18.85
CA ALA A 180 -6.10 -2.76 19.21
C ALA A 180 -6.29 -3.28 20.64
N LEU A 181 -7.41 -2.87 21.21
CA LEU A 181 -7.90 -3.25 22.54
C LEU A 181 -9.39 -3.56 22.40
N SER A 182 -9.78 -4.79 22.72
CA SER A 182 -11.17 -5.20 22.78
C SER A 182 -11.62 -5.32 24.23
N ILE A 183 -12.77 -4.73 24.54
CA ILE A 183 -13.39 -4.72 25.86
C ILE A 183 -14.75 -5.40 25.74
N PRO A 184 -14.95 -6.57 26.39
CA PRO A 184 -16.25 -7.22 26.40
C PRO A 184 -17.20 -6.48 27.34
N ASN A 185 -18.45 -6.32 26.91
CA ASN A 185 -19.57 -5.74 27.66
C ASN A 185 -20.67 -6.81 27.85
N GLU A 186 -21.87 -6.41 28.28
CA GLU A 186 -23.04 -7.30 28.46
C GLU A 186 -23.62 -7.76 27.11
N GLY A 187 -22.91 -8.68 26.42
CA GLY A 187 -23.32 -9.26 25.14
C GLY A 187 -22.75 -8.56 23.90
N ASP A 188 -22.11 -7.40 24.08
CA ASP A 188 -21.48 -6.60 23.02
C ASP A 188 -19.98 -6.47 23.24
N ILE A 189 -19.23 -6.02 22.23
CA ILE A 189 -17.79 -5.76 22.33
C ILE A 189 -17.48 -4.39 21.79
N THR A 190 -16.72 -3.61 22.59
CA THR A 190 -16.10 -2.36 22.12
C THR A 190 -14.66 -2.62 21.73
N VAL A 191 -14.29 -2.25 20.51
CA VAL A 191 -12.94 -2.38 19.96
C VAL A 191 -12.35 -0.99 19.75
N HIS A 192 -11.34 -0.64 20.54
CA HIS A 192 -10.48 0.49 20.24
C HIS A 192 -9.38 0.03 19.29
N SER A 193 -9.29 0.61 18.10
CA SER A 193 -8.32 0.19 17.09
C SER A 193 -7.64 1.39 16.44
N SER A 194 -6.33 1.28 16.23
CA SER A 194 -5.56 2.22 15.41
C SER A 194 -5.82 1.88 13.94
N THR A 195 -6.95 2.33 13.39
CA THR A 195 -7.43 1.98 12.05
C THR A 195 -7.91 3.20 11.26
N GLN A 196 -7.76 3.16 9.95
CA GLN A 196 -8.37 4.12 9.01
C GLN A 196 -9.79 3.72 8.62
N HIS A 197 -10.18 2.46 8.85
CA HIS A 197 -11.45 1.89 8.39
C HIS A 197 -12.21 1.21 9.54
N PRO A 198 -12.79 1.98 10.49
CA PRO A 198 -13.50 1.41 11.62
C PRO A 198 -14.72 0.55 11.23
N SER A 199 -15.38 0.86 10.11
CA SER A 199 -16.50 0.06 9.59
C SER A 199 -16.06 -1.33 9.11
N GLU A 200 -14.92 -1.46 8.42
CA GLU A 200 -14.40 -2.77 8.03
C GLU A 200 -13.98 -3.60 9.24
N ILE A 201 -13.29 -2.98 10.21
CA ILE A 201 -12.97 -3.64 11.48
C ILE A 201 -14.23 -4.17 12.17
N GLN A 202 -15.33 -3.39 12.16
CA GLN A 202 -16.60 -3.81 12.75
C GLN A 202 -17.14 -5.07 12.07
N HIS A 203 -17.20 -5.07 10.74
CA HIS A 203 -17.67 -6.22 9.97
C HIS A 203 -16.80 -7.46 10.22
N LYS A 204 -15.48 -7.31 10.15
CA LYS A 204 -14.54 -8.43 10.30
C LYS A 204 -14.54 -9.01 11.71
N VAL A 205 -14.60 -8.18 12.73
CA VAL A 205 -14.74 -8.64 14.12
C VAL A 205 -16.07 -9.37 14.33
N ALA A 206 -17.17 -8.87 13.77
CA ALA A 206 -18.47 -9.50 13.87
C ALA A 206 -18.49 -10.88 13.17
N GLU A 207 -17.94 -10.97 11.96
CA GLU A 207 -17.77 -12.22 11.20
C GLU A 207 -16.89 -13.23 11.96
N ALA A 208 -15.75 -12.78 12.50
CA ALA A 208 -14.81 -13.61 13.24
C ALA A 208 -15.41 -14.17 14.56
N LEU A 209 -16.41 -13.50 15.12
CA LEU A 209 -17.14 -13.94 16.31
C LEU A 209 -18.46 -14.66 16.00
N GLY A 210 -18.94 -14.61 14.75
CA GLY A 210 -20.27 -15.09 14.38
C GLY A 210 -21.41 -14.25 14.98
N LEU A 211 -21.19 -12.95 15.20
CA LEU A 211 -22.17 -12.03 15.81
C LEU A 211 -22.75 -11.05 14.77
N PRO A 212 -23.96 -10.50 15.00
CA PRO A 212 -24.47 -9.38 14.23
C PRO A 212 -23.60 -8.12 14.37
N PHE A 213 -23.56 -7.29 13.33
CA PHE A 213 -22.73 -6.06 13.31
C PHE A 213 -23.08 -5.07 14.43
N HIS A 214 -24.33 -5.02 14.88
CA HIS A 214 -24.76 -4.10 15.94
C HIS A 214 -24.19 -4.46 17.33
N ASN A 215 -23.71 -5.69 17.53
CA ASN A 215 -23.04 -6.10 18.77
C ASN A 215 -21.59 -5.61 18.85
N ILE A 216 -21.03 -5.11 17.74
CA ILE A 216 -19.65 -4.65 17.67
C ILE A 216 -19.62 -3.14 17.51
N ARG A 217 -18.94 -2.47 18.43
CA ARG A 217 -18.66 -1.02 18.36
C ARG A 217 -17.16 -0.81 18.15
N VAL A 218 -16.78 -0.07 17.13
CA VAL A 218 -15.38 0.27 16.87
C VAL A 218 -15.13 1.75 17.13
N GLU A 219 -14.07 2.07 17.86
CA GLU A 219 -13.68 3.43 18.17
C GLU A 219 -12.23 3.72 17.77
N THR A 220 -12.07 4.77 16.97
CA THR A 220 -10.75 5.32 16.63
C THR A 220 -10.72 6.80 16.96
N ARG A 221 -9.98 7.16 18.02
CA ARG A 221 -9.84 8.57 18.40
C ARG A 221 -8.80 9.31 17.57
N ARG A 222 -7.66 8.67 17.32
CA ARG A 222 -6.50 9.17 16.56
C ARG A 222 -5.55 8.02 16.26
N MET A 223 -4.63 8.22 15.32
CA MET A 223 -3.55 7.29 14.99
C MET A 223 -2.20 8.02 14.97
N GLY A 224 -1.13 7.35 15.40
CA GLY A 224 0.26 7.81 15.26
C GLY A 224 0.82 7.55 13.85
N GLY A 225 0.05 7.94 12.83
CA GLY A 225 0.30 7.61 11.42
C GLY A 225 -0.43 6.33 10.98
N GLY A 226 -0.73 6.26 9.68
CA GLY A 226 -1.36 5.09 9.04
C GLY A 226 -0.95 4.95 7.57
N PHE A 227 -1.06 6.04 6.80
CA PHE A 227 -0.54 6.14 5.43
C PHE A 227 -1.08 5.09 4.43
N GLY A 228 -2.21 4.44 4.72
CA GLY A 228 -2.82 3.34 3.96
C GLY A 228 -2.64 1.98 4.65
N GLY A 229 -1.58 1.78 5.43
CA GLY A 229 -1.28 0.48 6.06
C GLY A 229 -2.17 0.15 7.25
N LYS A 230 -3.08 1.06 7.61
CA LYS A 230 -4.11 0.84 8.62
C LYS A 230 -5.52 0.86 8.01
N GLU A 231 -5.62 0.76 6.68
CA GLU A 231 -6.89 0.64 5.97
C GLU A 231 -7.50 -0.75 6.16
N SER A 232 -6.74 -1.81 5.88
CA SER A 232 -7.19 -3.20 6.05
C SER A 232 -6.33 -4.04 7.01
N GLN A 233 -5.01 -3.77 7.08
CA GLN A 233 -4.06 -4.63 7.79
C GLN A 233 -4.25 -4.66 9.33
N GLY A 234 -5.11 -3.79 9.87
CA GLY A 234 -5.53 -3.83 11.27
C GLY A 234 -6.50 -4.97 11.61
N ASN A 235 -7.10 -5.64 10.61
CA ASN A 235 -8.14 -6.66 10.79
C ASN A 235 -7.66 -7.83 11.64
N SER A 236 -6.49 -8.39 11.32
CA SER A 236 -5.92 -9.55 12.03
C SER A 236 -5.83 -9.32 13.54
N LEU A 237 -5.28 -8.18 13.93
CA LEU A 237 -5.04 -7.83 15.33
C LEU A 237 -6.38 -7.58 16.04
N ALA A 238 -7.29 -6.81 15.43
CA ALA A 238 -8.60 -6.50 16.02
C ALA A 238 -9.50 -7.73 16.19
N CYS A 239 -9.49 -8.65 15.21
CA CYS A 239 -10.22 -9.92 15.31
C CYS A 239 -9.65 -10.80 16.42
N ALA A 240 -8.31 -10.92 16.50
CA ALA A 240 -7.65 -11.68 17.56
C ALA A 240 -7.99 -11.15 18.96
N THR A 241 -7.92 -9.83 19.17
CA THR A 241 -8.27 -9.23 20.47
C THR A 241 -9.74 -9.45 20.81
N ALA A 242 -10.64 -9.33 19.83
CA ALA A 242 -12.08 -9.50 20.06
C ALA A 242 -12.45 -10.95 20.38
N ILE A 243 -11.88 -11.92 19.66
CA ILE A 243 -12.07 -13.36 19.94
C ILE A 243 -11.65 -13.69 21.36
N ILE A 244 -10.48 -13.21 21.80
CA ILE A 244 -10.00 -13.48 23.16
C ILE A 244 -10.83 -12.76 24.21
N ALA A 245 -11.25 -11.52 23.94
CA ALA A 245 -12.13 -10.78 24.84
C ALA A 245 -13.47 -11.49 25.05
N ALA A 246 -14.07 -11.98 23.97
CA ALA A 246 -15.31 -12.76 24.01
C ALA A 246 -15.13 -14.09 24.78
N LYS A 247 -14.05 -14.83 24.46
CA LYS A 247 -13.79 -16.16 25.02
C LYS A 247 -13.54 -16.13 26.53
N HIS A 248 -12.82 -15.12 27.02
CA HIS A 248 -12.38 -15.04 28.42
C HIS A 248 -13.21 -14.09 29.27
N GLY A 249 -14.09 -13.27 28.68
CA GLY A 249 -14.84 -12.24 29.40
C GLY A 249 -13.94 -11.16 30.02
N MET A 250 -12.73 -10.97 29.48
CA MET A 250 -11.73 -10.00 29.95
C MET A 250 -11.31 -9.07 28.81
N SER A 251 -10.91 -7.84 29.12
CA SER A 251 -10.31 -6.97 28.10
C SER A 251 -9.04 -7.61 27.52
N ALA A 252 -8.85 -7.56 26.22
CA ALA A 252 -7.71 -8.15 25.53
C ALA A 252 -7.06 -7.13 24.59
N LYS A 253 -5.73 -6.99 24.64
CA LYS A 253 -4.98 -6.02 23.85
C LYS A 253 -3.80 -6.63 23.12
N MET A 254 -3.54 -6.12 21.93
CA MET A 254 -2.37 -6.47 21.15
C MET A 254 -1.78 -5.21 20.54
N ARG A 255 -0.45 -5.19 20.48
CA ARG A 255 0.31 -4.24 19.68
C ARG A 255 1.46 -5.00 19.05
N TYR A 256 1.84 -4.66 17.84
CA TYR A 256 3.06 -5.21 17.28
C TYR A 256 4.27 -4.42 17.80
N ASP A 257 5.36 -5.12 18.11
CA ASP A 257 6.65 -4.46 18.07
C ASP A 257 7.02 -4.23 16.59
N ARG A 258 7.94 -3.30 16.32
CA ARG A 258 8.26 -2.88 14.95
C ARG A 258 8.69 -4.03 14.04
N ASP A 259 9.41 -5.00 14.57
CA ASP A 259 9.88 -6.17 13.84
C ASP A 259 8.73 -7.04 13.35
N ASP A 260 7.78 -7.36 14.23
CA ASP A 260 6.57 -8.11 13.87
C ASP A 260 5.69 -7.31 12.90
N ASP A 261 5.55 -6.01 13.12
CA ASP A 261 4.71 -5.12 12.31
C ASP A 261 5.16 -5.15 10.83
N MET A 262 6.46 -4.97 10.58
CA MET A 262 7.05 -4.95 9.24
C MET A 262 7.04 -6.32 8.53
N VAL A 263 6.88 -7.40 9.29
CA VAL A 263 6.86 -8.79 8.80
C VAL A 263 5.43 -9.27 8.53
N ILE A 264 4.49 -8.93 9.42
CA ILE A 264 3.09 -9.37 9.34
C ILE A 264 2.30 -8.51 8.36
N THR A 265 2.53 -7.19 8.34
CA THR A 265 1.69 -6.28 7.57
C THR A 265 2.20 -6.03 6.16
N GLY A 266 1.24 -5.84 5.26
CA GLY A 266 1.47 -5.46 3.88
C GLY A 266 2.12 -4.10 3.74
N LYS A 267 2.79 -3.90 2.60
CA LYS A 267 3.56 -2.69 2.26
C LYS A 267 3.23 -2.22 0.84
N ARG A 268 3.84 -1.12 0.36
CA ARG A 268 3.65 -0.68 -1.04
C ARG A 268 4.07 -1.77 -2.01
N HIS A 269 3.23 -2.03 -3.01
CA HIS A 269 3.54 -2.84 -4.18
C HIS A 269 4.79 -2.36 -4.91
N ASP A 270 5.74 -3.27 -5.12
CA ASP A 270 6.79 -3.11 -6.09
C ASP A 270 6.29 -3.39 -7.52
N PHE A 271 6.89 -2.69 -8.47
CA PHE A 271 6.49 -2.71 -9.87
C PHE A 271 7.73 -2.95 -10.75
N ARG A 272 7.54 -3.68 -11.85
CA ARG A 272 8.34 -3.50 -13.06
C ARG A 272 7.45 -2.87 -14.13
N ILE A 273 7.96 -1.84 -14.80
CA ILE A 273 7.26 -1.16 -15.90
C ILE A 273 8.13 -1.24 -17.13
N ASP A 274 7.69 -2.02 -18.11
CA ASP A 274 8.30 -2.07 -19.43
C ASP A 274 7.58 -1.08 -20.35
N TYR A 275 8.32 -0.43 -21.25
CA TYR A 275 7.75 0.54 -22.18
C TYR A 275 8.39 0.52 -23.56
N THR A 276 7.60 0.88 -24.55
CA THR A 276 8.07 1.27 -25.89
C THR A 276 7.34 2.54 -26.31
N VAL A 277 8.08 3.55 -26.76
CA VAL A 277 7.54 4.88 -27.12
C VAL A 277 7.98 5.27 -28.52
N GLY A 278 7.05 5.84 -29.30
CA GLY A 278 7.29 6.52 -30.56
C GLY A 278 7.13 8.03 -30.39
N TYR A 279 8.08 8.80 -30.90
CA TYR A 279 8.09 10.27 -30.83
C TYR A 279 8.76 10.89 -32.07
N ASN A 280 8.49 12.16 -32.32
CA ASN A 280 9.08 12.89 -33.46
C ASN A 280 10.31 13.73 -33.07
N GLY A 281 10.96 14.38 -34.04
CA GLY A 281 12.14 15.23 -33.82
C GLY A 281 11.96 16.43 -32.88
N ALA A 282 10.73 16.78 -32.49
CA ALA A 282 10.45 17.79 -31.46
C ALA A 282 10.30 17.19 -30.05
N GLY A 283 10.40 15.87 -29.90
CA GLY A 283 10.23 15.18 -28.62
C GLY A 283 8.77 15.02 -28.19
N LEU A 284 7.81 15.21 -29.12
CA LEU A 284 6.39 14.98 -28.86
C LEU A 284 6.09 13.49 -29.00
N ILE A 285 5.42 12.93 -27.98
CA ILE A 285 5.01 11.53 -27.97
C ILE A 285 3.81 11.35 -28.91
N GLU A 286 3.93 10.39 -29.82
CA GLU A 286 2.89 10.06 -30.81
C GLU A 286 2.15 8.78 -30.43
N GLY A 287 2.88 7.79 -29.91
CA GLY A 287 2.33 6.55 -29.38
C GLY A 287 3.19 5.91 -28.31
N ILE A 288 2.57 5.21 -27.37
CA ILE A 288 3.29 4.56 -26.27
C ILE A 288 2.58 3.30 -25.78
N GLN A 289 3.37 2.25 -25.52
CA GLN A 289 2.91 1.02 -24.90
C GLN A 289 3.62 0.85 -23.56
N PHE A 290 2.85 0.58 -22.50
CA PHE A 290 3.34 0.22 -21.19
C PHE A 290 2.89 -1.20 -20.81
N THR A 291 3.77 -1.97 -20.17
CA THR A 291 3.41 -3.21 -19.49
C THR A 291 3.81 -3.11 -18.02
N HIS A 292 2.83 -3.09 -17.14
CA HIS A 292 3.02 -3.05 -15.69
C HIS A 292 2.99 -4.46 -15.13
N PHE A 293 3.98 -4.81 -14.31
CA PHE A 293 3.99 -6.03 -13.52
C PHE A 293 3.93 -5.63 -12.05
N CYS A 294 2.74 -5.73 -11.47
CA CYS A 294 2.48 -5.44 -10.06
C CYS A 294 2.65 -6.71 -9.25
N ARG A 295 3.61 -6.75 -8.31
CA ARG A 295 3.75 -7.88 -7.38
C ARG A 295 2.86 -7.64 -6.17
N CYS A 296 1.82 -8.47 -6.06
CA CYS A 296 0.71 -8.24 -5.13
C CYS A 296 0.85 -8.99 -3.79
N GLY A 297 1.78 -9.93 -3.69
CA GLY A 297 1.86 -10.87 -2.57
C GLY A 297 0.89 -12.04 -2.73
N TRP A 298 0.56 -12.70 -1.62
CA TRP A 298 -0.07 -14.03 -1.65
C TRP A 298 -1.60 -14.00 -1.70
N ALA A 299 -2.22 -12.94 -1.16
CA ALA A 299 -3.64 -12.66 -1.23
C ALA A 299 -3.90 -11.25 -1.80
N GLN A 300 -5.16 -10.96 -2.14
CA GLN A 300 -5.48 -9.79 -2.95
C GLN A 300 -5.35 -8.48 -2.19
N ASP A 301 -5.85 -8.41 -0.95
CA ASP A 301 -6.03 -7.15 -0.21
C ASP A 301 -6.58 -6.05 -1.14
N LEU A 302 -5.90 -4.91 -1.27
CA LEU A 302 -6.27 -3.78 -2.13
C LEU A 302 -5.47 -3.76 -3.44
N SER A 303 -4.88 -4.89 -3.85
CA SER A 303 -3.96 -4.96 -4.99
C SER A 303 -4.58 -4.58 -6.33
N LEU A 304 -5.81 -5.05 -6.61
CA LEU A 304 -6.49 -4.76 -7.88
C LEU A 304 -6.74 -3.26 -8.06
N PRO A 305 -7.40 -2.55 -7.11
CA PRO A 305 -7.61 -1.12 -7.25
C PRO A 305 -6.32 -0.30 -7.17
N VAL A 306 -5.25 -0.78 -6.51
CA VAL A 306 -3.91 -0.17 -6.57
C VAL A 306 -3.34 -0.25 -7.98
N ALA A 307 -3.41 -1.41 -8.63
CA ALA A 307 -2.94 -1.60 -10.00
C ALA A 307 -3.74 -0.74 -10.99
N ASP A 308 -5.07 -0.66 -10.83
CA ASP A 308 -5.93 0.21 -11.64
C ASP A 308 -5.53 1.68 -11.49
N ARG A 309 -5.30 2.13 -10.25
CA ARG A 309 -4.87 3.51 -10.02
C ARG A 309 -3.49 3.79 -10.62
N ALA A 310 -2.57 2.84 -10.65
CA ALA A 310 -1.31 2.99 -11.37
C ALA A 310 -1.54 3.21 -12.87
N MET A 311 -2.44 2.46 -13.50
CA MET A 311 -2.83 2.64 -14.90
C MET A 311 -3.46 4.02 -15.14
N LEU A 312 -4.38 4.45 -14.27
CA LEU A 312 -5.05 5.76 -14.35
C LEU A 312 -4.10 6.96 -14.21
N HIS A 313 -2.87 6.77 -13.71
CA HIS A 313 -1.88 7.83 -13.51
C HIS A 313 -0.63 7.64 -14.37
N THR A 314 -0.66 6.69 -15.31
CA THR A 314 0.45 6.43 -16.25
C THR A 314 0.68 7.61 -17.19
N ASP A 315 -0.33 8.44 -17.44
CA ASP A 315 -0.17 9.67 -18.22
C ASP A 315 0.54 10.78 -17.45
N ASN A 316 0.56 10.71 -16.10
CA ASN A 316 0.90 11.84 -15.23
C ASN A 316 0.26 13.13 -15.77
N ALA A 317 1.04 14.18 -16.08
CA ALA A 317 0.53 15.42 -16.61
C ALA A 317 0.62 15.53 -18.14
N TYR A 318 0.95 14.44 -18.83
CA TYR A 318 1.26 14.44 -20.26
C TYR A 318 0.08 13.96 -21.10
N HIS A 319 -0.20 14.67 -22.18
CA HIS A 319 -1.15 14.24 -23.17
C HIS A 319 -0.51 13.18 -24.07
N LEU A 320 -0.98 11.94 -23.94
CA LEU A 320 -0.57 10.81 -24.78
C LEU A 320 -1.61 10.62 -25.90
N PRO A 321 -1.34 10.96 -27.17
CA PRO A 321 -2.35 10.90 -28.23
C PRO A 321 -2.87 9.48 -28.47
N THR A 322 -1.94 8.52 -28.57
CA THR A 322 -2.23 7.09 -28.61
C THR A 322 -1.46 6.36 -27.51
N VAL A 323 -2.11 5.43 -26.83
CA VAL A 323 -1.53 4.73 -25.69
C VAL A 323 -2.20 3.39 -25.46
N GLU A 324 -1.41 2.40 -25.06
CA GLU A 324 -1.88 1.13 -24.52
C GLU A 324 -1.14 0.84 -23.21
N ILE A 325 -1.88 0.46 -22.18
CA ILE A 325 -1.35 0.12 -20.86
C ILE A 325 -1.88 -1.26 -20.53
N THR A 326 -0.99 -2.24 -20.51
CA THR A 326 -1.28 -3.60 -20.04
C THR A 326 -0.79 -3.73 -18.61
N SER A 327 -1.57 -4.33 -17.71
CA SER A 327 -1.14 -4.52 -16.33
C SER A 327 -1.41 -5.94 -15.83
N HIS A 328 -0.38 -6.56 -15.26
CA HIS A 328 -0.39 -7.90 -14.69
C HIS A 328 -0.39 -7.80 -13.16
N ARG A 329 -1.36 -8.45 -12.51
CA ARG A 329 -1.48 -8.50 -11.04
C ARG A 329 -0.98 -9.87 -10.55
N LEU A 330 0.30 -9.91 -10.18
CA LEU A 330 1.05 -11.15 -9.97
C LEU A 330 0.94 -11.64 -8.52
N LYS A 331 0.62 -12.92 -8.37
CA LYS A 331 0.51 -13.60 -7.08
C LYS A 331 1.85 -14.25 -6.72
N THR A 332 2.36 -13.94 -5.52
CA THR A 332 3.68 -14.38 -5.03
C THR A 332 3.61 -14.82 -3.57
N ASN A 333 4.60 -15.56 -3.10
CA ASN A 333 4.73 -16.03 -1.72
C ASN A 333 5.43 -15.00 -0.82
N THR A 334 4.94 -13.77 -0.86
CA THR A 334 5.29 -12.68 0.05
C THR A 334 4.04 -12.17 0.76
N VAL A 335 4.21 -11.43 1.86
CA VAL A 335 3.07 -10.75 2.52
C VAL A 335 2.27 -9.96 1.49
N SER A 336 0.94 -9.98 1.60
CA SER A 336 0.04 -9.24 0.71
C SER A 336 0.43 -7.77 0.71
N ALA A 337 0.69 -7.18 -0.45
CA ALA A 337 0.92 -5.75 -0.53
C ALA A 337 -0.43 -5.00 -0.37
N THR A 338 -0.38 -3.78 0.16
CA THR A 338 -1.58 -3.03 0.55
C THR A 338 -1.47 -1.56 0.15
N ALA A 339 -2.48 -0.77 0.50
CA ALA A 339 -2.50 0.68 0.33
C ALA A 339 -1.27 1.34 0.98
N LEU A 340 -0.52 2.13 0.20
CA LEU A 340 0.40 3.15 0.72
C LEU A 340 0.12 4.47 0.01
N ARG A 341 0.21 5.61 0.72
CA ARG A 341 -0.07 6.97 0.22
C ARG A 341 0.31 7.16 -1.26
N GLY A 342 -0.69 7.52 -2.07
CA GLY A 342 -0.60 7.60 -3.53
C GLY A 342 -1.24 6.39 -4.24
N PHE A 343 -1.27 5.22 -3.59
CA PHE A 343 -2.08 4.06 -3.95
C PHE A 343 -1.85 3.61 -5.42
N GLY A 344 -0.63 3.24 -5.78
CA GLY A 344 -0.26 2.87 -7.16
C GLY A 344 0.05 4.06 -8.08
N GLY A 345 -0.53 5.23 -7.82
CA GLY A 345 -0.26 6.46 -8.59
C GLY A 345 1.23 6.81 -8.72
N PRO A 346 2.02 6.82 -7.63
CA PRO A 346 3.46 7.06 -7.71
C PRO A 346 4.20 6.09 -8.65
N GLN A 347 3.83 4.81 -8.65
CA GLN A 347 4.44 3.82 -9.53
C GLN A 347 4.12 4.10 -11.00
N GLY A 348 2.84 4.37 -11.33
CA GLY A 348 2.44 4.75 -12.69
C GLY A 348 3.12 6.03 -13.19
N ILE A 349 3.20 7.06 -12.33
CA ILE A 349 3.86 8.33 -12.66
C ILE A 349 5.36 8.14 -12.92
N LEU A 350 6.04 7.34 -12.10
CA LEU A 350 7.48 7.06 -12.31
C LEU A 350 7.76 6.38 -13.65
N GLY A 351 6.83 5.54 -14.13
CA GLY A 351 6.91 4.92 -15.46
C GLY A 351 7.06 5.96 -16.57
N ILE A 352 6.12 6.91 -16.67
CA ILE A 352 6.17 7.95 -17.71
C ILE A 352 7.29 8.97 -17.49
N GLU A 353 7.64 9.33 -16.25
CA GLU A 353 8.80 10.20 -15.98
C GLU A 353 10.10 9.56 -16.49
N ARG A 354 10.24 8.24 -16.37
CA ARG A 354 11.40 7.52 -16.93
C ARG A 354 11.45 7.60 -18.45
N VAL A 355 10.31 7.50 -19.12
CA VAL A 355 10.21 7.66 -20.58
C VAL A 355 10.62 9.07 -21.00
N ILE A 356 10.08 10.10 -20.33
CA ILE A 356 10.41 11.49 -20.61
C ILE A 356 11.90 11.76 -20.45
N ASP A 357 12.51 11.28 -19.36
CA ASP A 357 13.96 11.41 -19.16
C ASP A 357 14.76 10.60 -20.21
N HIS A 358 14.26 9.46 -20.67
CA HIS A 358 14.91 8.67 -21.73
C HIS A 358 14.91 9.40 -23.08
N ILE A 359 13.77 10.00 -23.46
CA ILE A 359 13.66 10.83 -24.67
C ILE A 359 14.60 12.03 -24.56
N ALA A 360 14.55 12.77 -23.44
CA ALA A 360 15.37 13.95 -23.22
C ALA A 360 16.88 13.65 -23.32
N HIS A 361 17.32 12.54 -22.73
CA HIS A 361 18.72 12.12 -22.81
C HIS A 361 19.12 11.72 -24.24
N THR A 362 18.25 11.02 -24.96
CA THR A 362 18.51 10.60 -26.36
C THR A 362 18.62 11.81 -27.29
N MET A 363 17.81 12.84 -27.05
CA MET A 363 17.84 14.10 -27.83
C MET A 363 18.90 15.10 -27.35
N ASP A 364 19.63 14.80 -26.28
CA ASP A 364 20.58 15.71 -25.60
C ASP A 364 19.95 17.08 -25.24
N VAL A 365 18.72 17.06 -24.72
CA VAL A 365 18.01 18.26 -24.25
C VAL A 365 17.69 18.19 -22.76
N ASP A 366 17.39 19.35 -22.17
CA ASP A 366 16.89 19.37 -20.80
C ASP A 366 15.52 18.70 -20.72
N ALA A 367 15.32 17.82 -19.76
CA ALA A 367 14.06 17.10 -19.66
C ALA A 367 12.86 18.01 -19.34
N SER A 368 13.05 19.24 -18.83
CA SER A 368 11.96 20.22 -18.74
C SER A 368 11.37 20.60 -20.10
N TYR A 369 12.18 20.59 -21.17
CA TYR A 369 11.71 20.84 -22.53
C TYR A 369 10.71 19.78 -22.98
N ILE A 370 11.08 18.49 -22.84
CA ILE A 370 10.21 17.37 -23.21
C ILE A 370 8.95 17.35 -22.34
N ARG A 371 9.08 17.62 -21.03
CA ARG A 371 7.93 17.71 -20.11
C ARG A 371 6.93 18.76 -20.57
N THR A 372 7.37 20.00 -20.77
CA THR A 372 6.51 21.12 -21.17
C THR A 372 5.89 20.91 -22.54
N ALA A 373 6.62 20.31 -23.48
CA ALA A 373 6.09 20.02 -24.82
C ALA A 373 4.93 19.02 -24.79
N ASN A 374 4.92 18.09 -23.84
CA ASN A 374 3.94 17.00 -23.78
C ASN A 374 2.82 17.24 -22.75
N THR A 375 2.80 18.33 -21.97
CA THR A 375 1.74 18.54 -20.96
C THR A 375 0.34 18.62 -21.57
N TYR A 376 -0.68 18.21 -20.82
CA TYR A 376 -2.07 18.55 -21.15
C TYR A 376 -2.22 20.05 -21.33
N ALA A 377 -2.95 20.43 -22.38
CA ALA A 377 -3.18 21.82 -22.76
C ALA A 377 -3.88 22.60 -21.65
N ASN A 378 -3.53 23.88 -21.52
CA ASN A 378 -4.15 24.79 -20.57
C ASN A 378 -5.68 24.83 -20.75
N HIS A 379 -6.43 24.96 -19.65
CA HIS A 379 -7.88 25.15 -19.65
C HIS A 379 -8.37 26.34 -20.51
N ARG A 380 -7.51 27.35 -20.74
CA ARG A 380 -7.79 28.47 -21.66
C ARG A 380 -7.85 28.04 -23.14
N HIS A 381 -7.28 26.89 -23.48
CA HIS A 381 -7.29 26.29 -24.80
C HIS A 381 -8.29 25.12 -24.81
N LYS A 382 -9.46 25.31 -25.45
CA LYS A 382 -10.47 24.25 -25.60
C LYS A 382 -9.99 23.19 -26.59
N THR A 383 -9.18 22.26 -26.11
CA THR A 383 -8.59 21.19 -26.94
C THR A 383 -9.37 19.89 -26.91
N GLY A 384 -10.22 19.67 -25.90
CA GLY A 384 -10.95 18.41 -25.71
C GLY A 384 -10.03 17.22 -25.45
N GLN A 385 -8.84 17.45 -24.91
CA GLN A 385 -7.89 16.38 -24.59
C GLN A 385 -8.46 15.46 -23.51
N ILE A 386 -8.37 14.16 -23.79
CA ILE A 386 -8.85 13.10 -22.89
C ILE A 386 -7.69 12.27 -22.36
N THR A 387 -7.86 11.74 -21.16
CA THR A 387 -6.94 10.79 -20.53
C THR A 387 -6.93 9.44 -21.26
N PRO A 388 -5.98 8.53 -20.95
CA PRO A 388 -5.99 7.16 -21.49
C PRO A 388 -7.28 6.39 -21.21
N TYR A 389 -8.05 6.80 -20.20
CA TYR A 389 -9.33 6.22 -19.80
C TYR A 389 -10.53 7.09 -20.20
N HIS A 390 -10.37 7.91 -21.24
CA HIS A 390 -11.43 8.69 -21.90
C HIS A 390 -12.12 9.77 -21.04
N MET A 391 -11.50 10.21 -19.95
CA MET A 391 -11.99 11.36 -19.19
C MET A 391 -11.44 12.65 -19.77
N GLU A 392 -12.30 13.64 -20.03
CA GLU A 392 -11.86 14.96 -20.47
C GLU A 392 -11.11 15.71 -19.36
N VAL A 393 -10.01 16.39 -19.73
CA VAL A 393 -9.24 17.24 -18.82
C VAL A 393 -9.65 18.70 -19.04
N THR A 394 -10.57 19.21 -18.21
CA THR A 394 -11.25 20.51 -18.44
C THR A 394 -10.59 21.72 -17.76
N ASP A 395 -9.80 21.52 -16.69
CA ASP A 395 -9.24 22.60 -15.85
C ASP A 395 -7.71 22.48 -15.64
N SER A 396 -6.98 22.05 -16.67
CA SER A 396 -5.51 21.95 -16.57
C SER A 396 -4.85 23.32 -16.41
N VAL A 397 -4.00 23.44 -15.40
CA VAL A 397 -3.12 24.58 -15.14
C VAL A 397 -1.65 24.17 -15.11
N THR A 398 -1.35 22.97 -15.60
CA THR A 398 -0.03 22.34 -15.41
C THR A 398 1.08 23.10 -16.13
N ASP A 399 0.83 23.54 -17.35
CA ASP A 399 1.76 24.36 -18.13
C ASP A 399 2.06 25.70 -17.43
N GLN A 400 1.04 26.37 -16.90
CA GLN A 400 1.18 27.61 -16.14
C GLN A 400 2.02 27.41 -14.88
N ILE A 401 1.74 26.35 -14.10
CA ILE A 401 2.51 26.02 -12.89
C ILE A 401 3.97 25.71 -13.25
N MET A 402 4.20 24.96 -14.32
CA MET A 402 5.55 24.61 -14.77
C MET A 402 6.34 25.86 -15.16
N ILE A 403 5.76 26.76 -15.95
CA ILE A 403 6.40 28.02 -16.35
C ILE A 403 6.72 28.87 -15.11
N GLU A 404 5.73 29.09 -14.24
CA GLU A 404 5.91 29.90 -13.03
C GLU A 404 6.98 29.32 -12.10
N LEU A 405 7.03 27.99 -11.95
CA LEU A 405 8.00 27.31 -11.11
C LEU A 405 9.41 27.36 -11.71
N LEU A 406 9.56 27.23 -13.03
CA LEU A 406 10.84 27.40 -13.73
C LEU A 406 11.42 28.80 -13.49
N GLU A 407 10.58 29.83 -13.58
CA GLU A 407 10.96 31.23 -13.33
C GLU A 407 11.30 31.47 -11.86
N LYS A 408 10.37 31.20 -10.94
CA LYS A 408 10.54 31.47 -9.50
C LYS A 408 11.68 30.71 -8.86
N SER A 409 11.99 29.52 -9.38
CA SER A 409 13.09 28.70 -8.87
C SER A 409 14.44 29.05 -9.49
N GLU A 410 14.52 30.03 -10.39
CA GLU A 410 15.69 30.39 -11.20
C GLU A 410 16.29 29.15 -11.91
N TYR A 411 15.44 28.28 -12.47
CA TYR A 411 15.85 26.95 -12.91
C TYR A 411 17.01 26.98 -13.91
N SER A 412 16.91 27.77 -14.99
CA SER A 412 17.94 27.87 -16.03
C SER A 412 19.29 28.34 -15.48
N LYS A 413 19.29 29.35 -14.61
CA LYS A 413 20.50 29.86 -13.95
C LYS A 413 21.13 28.79 -13.06
N ARG A 414 20.32 28.06 -12.28
CA ARG A 414 20.80 26.96 -11.42
C ARG A 414 21.31 25.77 -12.23
N ARG A 415 20.74 25.50 -13.41
CA ARG A 415 21.25 24.47 -14.33
C ARG A 415 22.65 24.80 -14.82
N GLU A 416 22.92 26.04 -15.22
CA GLU A 416 24.28 26.46 -15.61
C GLU A 416 25.27 26.37 -14.44
N LEU A 417 24.85 26.75 -13.23
CA LEU A 417 25.68 26.56 -12.02
C LEU A 417 25.97 25.09 -11.72
N VAL A 418 25.00 24.19 -11.94
CA VAL A 418 25.19 22.74 -11.81
C VAL A 418 26.16 22.22 -12.87
N LYS A 419 26.06 22.66 -14.13
CA LYS A 419 27.01 22.29 -15.20
C LYS A 419 28.43 22.73 -14.85
N TRP A 420 28.61 23.99 -14.44
CA TRP A 420 29.89 24.51 -13.97
C TRP A 420 30.44 23.70 -12.80
N PHE A 421 29.63 23.44 -11.76
CA PHE A 421 30.04 22.63 -10.62
C PHE A 421 30.48 21.23 -11.05
N ASN A 422 29.74 20.59 -11.94
CA ASN A 422 30.04 19.24 -12.44
C ASN A 422 31.29 19.21 -13.33
N HIS A 423 31.61 20.29 -14.05
CA HIS A 423 32.85 20.44 -14.81
C HIS A 423 34.06 20.53 -13.86
N GLU A 424 33.98 21.40 -12.85
CA GLU A 424 35.08 21.64 -11.91
C GLU A 424 35.30 20.50 -10.89
N ASN A 425 34.29 19.66 -10.65
CA ASN A 425 34.35 18.61 -9.63
C ASN A 425 34.34 17.22 -10.25
N LEU A 426 35.48 16.51 -10.20
CA LEU A 426 35.60 15.15 -10.73
C LEU A 426 34.85 14.09 -9.90
N ARG A 427 34.73 14.28 -8.58
CA ARG A 427 34.21 13.25 -7.64
C ARG A 427 32.76 13.49 -7.20
N LEU A 428 32.37 14.76 -7.04
CA LEU A 428 31.03 15.13 -6.60
C LEU A 428 30.29 15.74 -7.77
N LYS A 429 29.06 15.26 -8.01
CA LYS A 429 28.17 15.80 -9.04
C LYS A 429 26.88 16.27 -8.39
N LYS A 430 26.26 17.27 -9.00
CA LYS A 430 24.92 17.77 -8.66
C LYS A 430 23.96 17.43 -9.80
N GLY A 431 22.72 17.14 -9.42
CA GLY A 431 21.59 17.01 -10.32
C GLY A 431 20.54 18.07 -9.98
N LEU A 432 19.76 18.46 -10.97
CA LEU A 432 18.60 19.34 -10.81
C LEU A 432 17.53 18.87 -11.80
N ALA A 433 16.31 18.70 -11.30
CA ALA A 433 15.15 18.24 -12.05
C ALA A 433 13.89 18.98 -11.58
N ILE A 434 12.87 18.96 -12.43
CA ILE A 434 11.52 19.47 -12.19
C ILE A 434 10.54 18.52 -12.87
N SER A 435 9.47 18.12 -12.17
CA SER A 435 8.43 17.24 -12.69
C SER A 435 7.05 17.77 -12.32
N PRO A 436 6.08 17.77 -13.25
CA PRO A 436 4.69 18.06 -12.95
C PRO A 436 4.02 16.86 -12.26
N VAL A 437 2.87 17.08 -11.65
CA VAL A 437 2.00 16.01 -11.14
C VAL A 437 0.55 16.33 -11.44
N LYS A 438 -0.16 15.41 -12.10
CA LYS A 438 -1.63 15.33 -12.11
C LYS A 438 -2.05 14.13 -11.27
N PHE A 439 -2.97 14.32 -10.33
CA PHE A 439 -3.45 13.24 -9.46
C PHE A 439 -4.98 13.25 -9.36
N GLY A 440 -5.62 12.14 -9.74
CA GLY A 440 -7.07 11.97 -9.68
C GLY A 440 -7.55 11.82 -8.25
N ILE A 441 -8.52 12.66 -7.86
CA ILE A 441 -9.18 12.63 -6.55
C ILE A 441 -10.50 11.86 -6.67
N SER A 442 -10.90 11.19 -5.59
CA SER A 442 -12.00 10.21 -5.44
C SER A 442 -11.52 8.77 -5.38
N PHE A 443 -12.29 7.92 -4.68
CA PHE A 443 -12.16 6.47 -4.75
C PHE A 443 -12.56 5.98 -6.13
N THR A 444 -11.81 5.00 -6.66
CA THR A 444 -12.14 4.33 -7.93
C THR A 444 -13.44 3.53 -7.83
N LEU A 445 -13.80 3.09 -6.62
CA LEU A 445 -15.11 2.54 -6.30
C LEU A 445 -16.09 3.67 -5.93
N THR A 446 -17.02 3.96 -6.83
CA THR A 446 -17.93 5.12 -6.72
C THR A 446 -18.67 5.19 -5.39
N HIS A 447 -19.15 4.06 -4.87
CA HIS A 447 -19.92 4.02 -3.62
C HIS A 447 -19.09 4.37 -2.38
N LEU A 448 -17.75 4.33 -2.42
CA LEU A 448 -16.92 4.79 -1.30
C LEU A 448 -16.84 6.32 -1.20
N ASN A 449 -17.31 7.05 -2.23
CA ASN A 449 -17.36 8.52 -2.23
C ASN A 449 -18.62 9.03 -1.52
N GLN A 450 -18.79 8.64 -0.25
CA GLN A 450 -19.88 9.06 0.62
C GLN A 450 -19.36 9.39 2.02
N ALA A 451 -20.06 10.27 2.75
CA ALA A 451 -19.70 10.64 4.11
C ALA A 451 -20.96 10.99 4.93
N GLY A 452 -20.97 10.63 6.21
CA GLY A 452 -21.95 11.05 7.21
C GLY A 452 -21.28 11.86 8.34
N ALA A 453 -22.02 12.76 8.99
CA ALA A 453 -21.51 13.61 10.08
C ALA A 453 -22.56 13.83 11.17
#